data_AF-A0A6C0FF63-F1
#
_entry.id   AF-A0A6C0FF63-F1
#
_cell.length_a   1.000
_cell.length_b   1.000
_cell.length_c   1.000
_cell.angle_alpha   90.00
_cell.angle_beta   90.00
_cell.angle_gamma   90.00
#
_symmetry.space_group_name_H-M   'P 1'
#
loop_
_entity.id
_entity.type
_entity.pdbx_description
1 polymer ?
#
loop_
_entity_poly.entity_id
_entity_poly.type
_entity_poly.pdbx_seq_one_letter_code
_entity_poly.pdbx_strand_id
1 'polypeptide(L)'
;MENEFKHNFCESRLQNNEGPELWNSYTSLVISAFPFIIGFPKSSMFYNIACMLSINGFASFHYHYYLNWYGKQGDEITMILSNYYGIWGLLRMYYFYDKKPINWYNGWNSAFMVFFLVINTVSKYDQLFPNIFLFYLGVTIYLIYKVSIKYNYAYKRYLLTSAIGGACWVISEVHCTETTKYGHVVWHFMFPLGFYQLIMEFDKNYRGMKDAIL
;
A
#
# COMPACT_ATOMS: atom_id res chain seq x y z
N MET A 1 25.80 2.71 19.55
CA MET A 1 25.95 1.75 18.45
C MET A 1 25.00 2.20 17.37
N GLU A 2 25.52 2.80 16.30
CA GLU A 2 24.74 3.06 15.10
C GLU A 2 24.29 1.70 14.55
N ASN A 3 22.99 1.46 14.49
CA ASN A 3 22.47 0.30 13.79
C ASN A 3 22.75 0.52 12.30
N GLU A 4 23.75 -0.17 11.76
CA GLU A 4 23.99 -0.21 10.31
C GLU A 4 22.74 -0.74 9.62
N PHE A 5 21.99 0.17 9.03
CA PHE A 5 20.85 -0.14 8.20
C PHE A 5 21.36 -0.82 6.91
N LYS A 6 20.87 -2.02 6.58
CA LYS A 6 21.30 -2.78 5.39
C LYS A 6 20.19 -2.80 4.34
N HIS A 7 20.44 -2.18 3.20
CA HIS A 7 19.60 -2.28 2.00
C HIS A 7 19.82 -3.63 1.33
N ASN A 8 18.76 -4.20 0.75
CA ASN A 8 18.83 -5.56 0.20
C ASN A 8 17.84 -5.86 -0.92
N PHE A 9 17.30 -4.84 -1.62
CA PHE A 9 16.49 -5.14 -2.80
C PHE A 9 17.36 -5.65 -3.93
N CYS A 10 16.73 -6.33 -4.88
CA CYS A 10 17.49 -6.96 -5.95
C CYS A 10 18.39 -6.00 -6.75
N GLU A 11 17.92 -4.80 -7.09
CA GLU A 11 18.71 -3.84 -7.87
C GLU A 11 20.00 -3.41 -7.16
N SER A 12 19.93 -3.12 -5.85
CA SER A 12 21.13 -2.80 -5.06
C SER A 12 22.00 -4.03 -4.81
N ARG A 13 21.44 -5.23 -4.60
CA ARG A 13 22.22 -6.46 -4.45
C ARG A 13 23.10 -6.76 -5.67
N LEU A 14 22.62 -6.47 -6.88
CA LEU A 14 23.39 -6.59 -8.12
C LEU A 14 24.51 -5.53 -8.23
N GLN A 15 24.45 -4.49 -7.40
CA GLN A 15 25.42 -3.40 -7.30
C GLN A 15 26.20 -3.46 -5.96
N ASN A 16 26.44 -4.65 -5.43
CA ASN A 16 27.14 -4.85 -4.14
C ASN A 16 26.48 -4.16 -2.93
N ASN A 17 25.15 -4.00 -2.96
CA ASN A 17 24.34 -3.26 -1.99
C ASN A 17 24.61 -1.75 -1.96
N GLU A 18 25.15 -1.20 -3.05
CA GLU A 18 25.31 0.23 -3.26
C GLU A 18 24.11 0.78 -4.06
N GLY A 19 23.83 2.07 -3.87
CA GLY A 19 22.80 2.80 -4.60
C GLY A 19 23.39 3.75 -5.64
N PRO A 20 22.55 4.43 -6.44
CA PRO A 20 21.08 4.39 -6.42
C PRO A 20 20.45 3.16 -7.10
N GLU A 21 19.26 2.77 -6.66
CA GLU A 21 18.39 1.85 -7.40
C GLU A 21 17.59 2.64 -8.45
N LEU A 22 18.26 3.06 -9.53
CA LEU A 22 17.69 3.98 -10.54
C LEU A 22 16.32 3.52 -11.07
N TRP A 23 16.18 2.24 -11.40
CA TRP A 23 14.92 1.75 -11.95
C TRP A 23 13.81 1.79 -10.90
N ASN A 24 14.07 1.31 -9.69
CA ASN A 24 13.11 1.38 -8.60
C ASN A 24 12.75 2.83 -8.25
N SER A 25 13.74 3.73 -8.18
CA SER A 25 13.54 5.16 -7.90
C SER A 25 12.58 5.81 -8.90
N TYR A 26 12.92 5.84 -10.19
CA TYR A 26 12.11 6.60 -11.15
C TYR A 26 10.72 6.00 -11.34
N THR A 27 10.60 4.68 -11.24
CA THR A 27 9.32 4.00 -11.44
C THR A 27 8.37 4.15 -10.27
N SER A 28 8.87 4.38 -9.04
CA SER A 28 8.01 4.64 -7.88
C SER A 28 7.23 5.95 -7.98
N LEU A 29 7.70 6.94 -8.75
CA LEU A 29 6.96 8.20 -8.99
C LEU A 29 5.60 7.95 -9.67
N VAL A 30 5.44 6.83 -10.37
CA VAL A 30 4.17 6.46 -10.99
C VAL A 30 3.09 6.20 -9.93
N ILE A 31 3.47 5.75 -8.74
CA ILE A 31 2.56 5.60 -7.61
C ILE A 31 1.89 6.94 -7.28
N SER A 32 2.69 8.01 -7.25
CA SER A 32 2.20 9.37 -7.03
C SER A 32 1.37 9.89 -8.19
N ALA A 33 1.60 9.40 -9.42
CA ALA A 33 0.88 9.85 -10.60
C ALA A 33 -0.57 9.32 -10.67
N PHE A 34 -0.86 8.13 -10.11
CA PHE A 34 -2.20 7.53 -10.23
C PHE A 34 -3.34 8.43 -9.75
N PRO A 35 -3.27 9.09 -8.58
CA PRO A 35 -4.32 10.01 -8.16
C PRO A 35 -4.55 11.20 -9.08
N PHE A 36 -3.50 11.74 -9.69
CA PHE A 36 -3.62 12.88 -10.60
C PHE A 36 -4.14 12.47 -11.98
N ILE A 37 -3.85 11.26 -12.44
CA ILE A 37 -4.29 10.75 -13.74
C ILE A 37 -5.73 10.22 -13.68
N ILE A 38 -6.04 9.37 -12.70
CA ILE A 38 -7.34 8.70 -12.57
C ILE A 38 -8.35 9.59 -11.83
N GLY A 39 -7.86 10.57 -11.06
CA GLY A 39 -8.66 11.48 -10.25
C GLY A 39 -8.72 11.06 -8.79
N PHE A 40 -9.00 12.02 -7.90
CA PHE A 40 -9.08 11.79 -6.45
C PHE A 40 -10.48 11.29 -6.04
N PRO A 41 -10.57 10.41 -5.01
CA PRO A 41 -11.84 10.04 -4.41
C PRO A 41 -12.57 11.26 -3.83
N LYS A 42 -13.89 11.29 -3.91
CA LYS A 42 -14.68 12.43 -3.41
C LYS A 42 -15.09 12.26 -1.94
N SER A 43 -15.14 11.03 -1.43
CA SER A 43 -15.35 10.80 -0.01
C SER A 43 -14.07 11.06 0.77
N SER A 44 -14.18 11.80 1.88
CA SER A 44 -13.04 12.10 2.78
C SER A 44 -12.32 10.84 3.28
N MET A 45 -13.03 9.72 3.31
CA MET A 45 -12.54 8.42 3.74
C MET A 45 -11.49 7.84 2.77
N PHE A 46 -11.80 7.82 1.48
CA PHE A 46 -10.90 7.31 0.46
C PHE A 46 -9.90 8.36 -0.03
N TYR A 47 -10.24 9.64 0.11
CA TYR A 47 -9.34 10.76 -0.22
C TYR A 47 -8.00 10.65 0.53
N ASN A 48 -8.03 10.29 1.81
CA ASN A 48 -6.80 10.09 2.59
C ASN A 48 -5.89 9.01 2.01
N ILE A 49 -6.43 7.95 1.40
CA ILE A 49 -5.63 6.93 0.73
C ILE A 49 -4.94 7.52 -0.49
N ALA A 50 -5.65 8.30 -1.30
CA ALA A 50 -5.07 8.98 -2.47
C ALA A 50 -3.95 9.96 -2.07
N CYS A 51 -4.12 10.68 -0.95
CA CYS A 51 -3.06 11.51 -0.39
C CYS A 51 -1.83 10.69 0.04
N MET A 52 -2.04 9.57 0.73
CA MET A 52 -0.93 8.72 1.16
C MET A 52 -0.19 8.10 -0.05
N LEU A 53 -0.89 7.66 -1.10
CA LEU A 53 -0.25 7.20 -2.35
C LEU A 53 0.52 8.33 -3.05
N SER A 54 -0.04 9.54 -3.07
CA SER A 54 0.62 10.71 -3.66
C SER A 54 1.94 11.01 -2.98
N ILE A 55 2.02 10.88 -1.66
CA ILE A 55 3.27 11.05 -0.89
C ILE A 55 4.17 9.83 -1.04
N ASN A 56 3.60 8.63 -1.05
CA ASN A 56 4.35 7.37 -1.08
C ASN A 56 5.27 7.27 -2.29
N GLY A 57 4.83 7.62 -3.51
CA GLY A 57 5.71 7.54 -4.68
C GLY A 57 6.94 8.44 -4.59
N PHE A 58 6.81 9.65 -4.02
CA PHE A 58 7.95 10.54 -3.75
C PHE A 58 8.84 10.02 -2.63
N ALA A 59 8.25 9.48 -1.56
CA ALA A 59 9.02 8.91 -0.46
C ALA A 59 9.80 7.65 -0.90
N SER A 60 9.17 6.79 -1.68
CA SER A 60 9.77 5.63 -2.33
C SER A 60 10.87 6.04 -3.31
N PHE A 61 10.66 7.11 -4.09
CA PHE A 61 11.71 7.65 -4.98
C PHE A 61 12.95 8.05 -4.16
N HIS A 62 12.74 8.85 -3.11
CA HIS A 62 13.81 9.29 -2.22
C HIS A 62 14.52 8.11 -1.58
N TYR A 63 13.76 7.11 -1.11
CA TYR A 63 14.32 5.90 -0.51
C TYR A 63 15.21 5.14 -1.49
N HIS A 64 14.72 4.76 -2.65
CA HIS A 64 15.48 3.99 -3.64
C HIS A 64 16.67 4.76 -4.21
N TYR A 65 16.57 6.09 -4.27
CA TYR A 65 17.63 6.92 -4.84
C TYR A 65 18.78 7.11 -3.84
N TYR A 66 18.46 7.42 -2.58
CA TYR A 66 19.47 7.73 -1.59
C TYR A 66 19.86 6.56 -0.71
N LEU A 67 19.07 5.48 -0.69
CA LEU A 67 19.25 4.33 0.17
C LEU A 67 19.58 4.79 1.61
N ASN A 68 18.61 5.43 2.26
CA ASN A 68 18.76 5.84 3.65
C ASN A 68 17.51 5.54 4.49
N TRP A 69 17.71 5.48 5.81
CA TRP A 69 16.67 5.13 6.76
C TRP A 69 15.50 6.11 6.76
N TYR A 70 15.78 7.41 6.58
CA TYR A 70 14.73 8.44 6.53
C TYR A 70 13.77 8.22 5.36
N GLY A 71 14.31 8.00 4.16
CA GLY A 71 13.54 7.67 2.97
C GLY A 71 12.72 6.41 3.18
N LYS A 72 13.34 5.36 3.72
CA LYS A 72 12.66 4.10 4.01
C LYS A 72 11.44 4.28 4.91
N GLN A 73 11.61 5.02 6.00
CA GLN A 73 10.49 5.32 6.90
C GLN A 73 9.40 6.10 6.17
N GLY A 74 9.74 7.08 5.33
CA GLY A 74 8.75 7.79 4.53
C GLY A 74 7.93 6.86 3.62
N ASP A 75 8.60 5.94 2.93
CA ASP A 75 7.97 4.96 2.04
C ASP A 75 7.05 4.01 2.83
N GLU A 76 7.60 3.29 3.81
CA GLU A 76 6.88 2.27 4.56
C GLU A 76 5.75 2.83 5.43
N ILE A 77 5.95 3.98 6.08
CA ILE A 77 4.91 4.62 6.89
C ILE A 77 3.73 5.04 6.02
N THR A 78 3.97 5.58 4.82
CA THR A 78 2.88 5.97 3.92
C THR A 78 2.13 4.75 3.37
N MET A 79 2.79 3.60 3.18
CA MET A 79 2.12 2.33 2.90
C MET A 79 1.25 1.85 4.07
N ILE A 80 1.76 1.91 5.31
CA ILE A 80 1.01 1.55 6.53
C ILE A 80 -0.23 2.42 6.67
N LEU A 81 -0.09 3.75 6.53
CA LEU A 81 -1.20 4.70 6.64
C LEU A 81 -2.22 4.52 5.53
N SER A 82 -1.78 4.25 4.29
CA SER A 82 -2.68 3.91 3.18
C SER A 82 -3.55 2.71 3.52
N ASN A 83 -2.95 1.66 4.09
CA ASN A 83 -3.66 0.46 4.49
C ASN A 83 -4.64 0.71 5.66
N TYR A 84 -4.21 1.49 6.65
CA TYR A 84 -5.05 1.92 7.77
C TYR A 84 -6.32 2.65 7.30
N TYR A 85 -6.18 3.65 6.43
CA TYR A 85 -7.32 4.37 5.86
C TYR A 85 -8.17 3.48 4.96
N GLY A 86 -7.55 2.52 4.25
CA GLY A 86 -8.24 1.47 3.50
C GLY A 86 -9.17 0.64 4.37
N ILE A 87 -8.67 0.09 5.47
CA ILE A 87 -9.47 -0.70 6.43
C ILE A 87 -10.58 0.15 7.05
N TRP A 88 -10.25 1.36 7.51
CA TRP A 88 -11.26 2.29 8.01
C TRP A 88 -12.37 2.50 6.99
N GLY A 89 -11.97 2.64 5.73
CA GLY A 89 -12.88 2.85 4.64
C GLY A 89 -13.82 1.68 4.39
N LEU A 90 -13.26 0.49 4.32
CA LEU A 90 -14.00 -0.74 4.12
C LEU A 90 -14.94 -1.05 5.28
N LEU A 91 -14.52 -0.79 6.53
CA LEU A 91 -15.39 -0.94 7.70
C LEU A 91 -16.61 -0.03 7.61
N ARG A 92 -16.43 1.25 7.23
CA ARG A 92 -17.54 2.19 7.05
C ARG A 92 -18.47 1.81 5.91
N MET A 93 -17.95 1.22 4.84
CA MET A 93 -18.79 0.67 3.79
C MET A 93 -19.55 -0.56 4.27
N TYR A 94 -18.86 -1.52 4.90
CA TYR A 94 -19.46 -2.78 5.34
C TYR A 94 -20.58 -2.54 6.37
N TYR A 95 -20.37 -1.60 7.28
CA TYR A 95 -21.31 -1.24 8.35
C TYR A 95 -22.10 0.04 8.05
N PHE A 96 -22.36 0.31 6.76
CA PHE A 96 -23.01 1.55 6.34
C PHE A 96 -24.33 1.84 7.07
N TYR A 97 -25.18 0.82 7.21
CA TYR A 97 -26.50 0.91 7.85
C TYR A 97 -26.47 0.70 9.38
N ASP A 98 -25.56 -0.13 9.89
CA ASP A 98 -25.40 -0.39 11.34
C ASP A 98 -24.02 0.04 11.79
N LYS A 99 -23.93 1.25 12.34
CA LYS A 99 -22.66 1.86 12.73
C LYS A 99 -22.14 1.41 14.10
N LYS A 100 -22.92 0.63 14.88
CA LYS A 100 -22.56 0.24 16.25
C LYS A 100 -21.18 -0.41 16.37
N PRO A 101 -20.79 -1.39 15.51
CA PRO A 101 -19.51 -2.08 15.68
C PRO A 101 -18.30 -1.33 15.09
N ILE A 102 -18.51 -0.25 14.34
CA ILE A 102 -17.45 0.42 13.56
C ILE A 102 -16.29 0.87 14.46
N ASN A 103 -16.61 1.52 15.58
CA ASN A 103 -15.58 2.08 16.48
C ASN A 103 -14.74 0.99 17.13
N TRP A 104 -15.35 -0.17 17.44
CA TRP A 104 -14.63 -1.30 18.02
C TRP A 104 -13.58 -1.86 17.05
N TYR A 105 -13.98 -2.16 15.82
CA TYR A 105 -13.07 -2.66 14.80
C TYR A 105 -12.00 -1.62 14.41
N ASN A 106 -12.37 -0.35 14.34
CA ASN A 106 -11.39 0.70 14.06
C ASN A 106 -10.43 0.95 15.24
N GLY A 107 -10.85 0.70 16.48
CA GLY A 107 -9.97 0.69 17.65
C GLY A 107 -8.85 -0.35 17.50
N TRP A 108 -9.19 -1.58 17.11
CA TRP A 108 -8.20 -2.62 16.81
C TRP A 108 -7.30 -2.25 15.62
N ASN A 109 -7.88 -1.72 14.55
CA ASN A 109 -7.12 -1.23 13.39
C ASN A 109 -6.10 -0.16 13.78
N SER A 110 -6.49 0.79 14.63
CA SER A 110 -5.64 1.88 15.12
C SER A 110 -4.53 1.36 16.03
N ALA A 111 -4.87 0.46 16.96
CA ALA A 111 -3.89 -0.16 17.86
C ALA A 111 -2.84 -0.96 17.06
N PHE A 112 -3.27 -1.73 16.07
CA PHE A 112 -2.37 -2.48 15.20
C PHE A 112 -1.48 -1.55 14.36
N MET A 113 -2.04 -0.49 13.77
CA MET A 113 -1.28 0.50 13.00
C MET A 113 -0.18 1.14 13.85
N VAL A 114 -0.51 1.59 15.08
CA VAL A 114 0.49 2.17 15.99
C VAL A 114 1.57 1.17 16.37
N PHE A 115 1.18 -0.06 16.71
CA PHE A 115 2.14 -1.14 16.99
C PHE A 115 3.07 -1.40 15.80
N PHE A 116 2.53 -1.42 14.57
CA PHE A 116 3.30 -1.63 13.37
C PHE A 116 4.28 -0.47 13.13
N LEU A 117 3.85 0.79 13.29
CA LEU A 117 4.75 1.94 13.20
C LEU A 117 5.90 1.85 14.21
N VAL A 118 5.61 1.49 15.46
CA VAL A 118 6.65 1.34 16.50
C VAL A 118 7.69 0.30 16.08
N ILE A 119 7.27 -0.87 15.59
CA ILE A 119 8.20 -1.88 15.06
C ILE A 119 9.00 -1.32 13.88
N ASN A 120 8.32 -0.65 12.94
CA ASN A 120 8.93 -0.14 11.71
C ASN A 120 10.04 0.87 11.98
N THR A 121 9.90 1.69 13.02
CA THR A 121 10.89 2.72 13.38
C THR A 121 12.18 2.16 13.98
N VAL A 122 12.24 0.86 14.27
CA VAL A 122 13.43 0.21 14.81
C VAL A 122 14.14 -0.57 13.71
N SER A 123 15.29 -0.05 13.25
CA SER A 123 16.07 -0.64 12.14
C SER A 123 16.50 -2.10 12.36
N LYS A 124 16.63 -2.56 13.61
CA LYS A 124 16.89 -3.99 13.91
C LYS A 124 15.75 -4.91 13.46
N TYR A 125 14.52 -4.40 13.38
CA TYR A 125 13.32 -5.16 13.02
C TYR A 125 12.88 -4.95 11.58
N ASP A 126 13.69 -4.27 10.78
CA ASP A 126 13.41 -3.93 9.38
C ASP A 126 12.95 -5.13 8.52
N GLN A 127 13.63 -6.27 8.68
CA GLN A 127 13.28 -7.52 8.00
C GLN A 127 11.86 -8.05 8.29
N LEU A 128 11.19 -7.55 9.34
CA LEU A 128 9.83 -7.94 9.67
C LEU A 128 8.77 -7.18 8.85
N PHE A 129 9.12 -6.02 8.27
CA PHE A 129 8.16 -5.17 7.56
C PHE A 129 7.34 -5.93 6.50
N PRO A 130 7.94 -6.70 5.56
CA PRO A 130 7.17 -7.36 4.52
C PRO A 130 6.15 -8.37 5.07
N ASN A 131 6.52 -9.09 6.14
CA ASN A 131 5.65 -10.10 6.76
C ASN A 131 4.49 -9.45 7.52
N ILE A 132 4.76 -8.40 8.29
CA ILE A 132 3.72 -7.67 9.04
C ILE A 132 2.81 -6.91 8.07
N PHE A 133 3.38 -6.31 7.02
CA PHE A 133 2.61 -5.64 5.96
C PHE A 133 1.70 -6.62 5.24
N LEU A 134 2.18 -7.80 4.87
CA LEU A 134 1.38 -8.84 4.22
C LEU A 134 0.23 -9.31 5.11
N PHE A 135 0.48 -9.53 6.41
CA PHE A 135 -0.57 -9.86 7.37
C PHE A 135 -1.64 -8.75 7.42
N TYR A 136 -1.20 -7.50 7.50
CA TYR A 136 -2.12 -6.36 7.57
C TYR A 136 -2.92 -6.17 6.28
N LEU A 137 -2.28 -6.34 5.12
CA LEU A 137 -2.90 -6.35 3.80
C LEU A 137 -3.92 -7.49 3.66
N GLY A 138 -3.66 -8.66 4.27
CA GLY A 138 -4.60 -9.77 4.32
C GLY A 138 -5.94 -9.39 4.95
N VAL A 139 -5.93 -8.58 6.01
CA VAL A 139 -7.16 -8.03 6.61
C VAL A 139 -7.91 -7.14 5.62
N THR A 140 -7.19 -6.28 4.89
CA THR A 140 -7.77 -5.40 3.86
C THR A 140 -8.39 -6.20 2.72
N ILE A 141 -7.69 -7.21 2.20
CA ILE A 141 -8.20 -8.11 1.15
C ILE A 141 -9.46 -8.84 1.63
N TYR A 142 -9.46 -9.35 2.86
CA TYR A 142 -10.63 -9.98 3.46
C TYR A 142 -11.81 -9.02 3.55
N LEU A 143 -11.59 -7.77 3.97
CA LEU A 143 -12.65 -6.76 4.04
C LEU A 143 -13.15 -6.34 2.65
N ILE A 144 -12.27 -6.22 1.66
CA ILE A 144 -12.65 -6.01 0.25
C ILE A 144 -13.60 -7.12 -0.20
N TYR A 145 -13.26 -8.38 0.07
CA TYR A 145 -14.12 -9.52 -0.23
C TYR A 145 -15.49 -9.39 0.45
N LYS A 146 -15.51 -9.12 1.77
CA LYS A 146 -16.75 -9.00 2.54
C LYS A 146 -17.65 -7.87 2.07
N VAL A 147 -17.10 -6.68 1.79
CA VAL A 147 -17.84 -5.54 1.22
C VAL A 147 -18.38 -5.90 -0.15
N SER A 148 -17.54 -6.48 -1.01
CA SER A 148 -17.92 -6.81 -2.38
C SER A 148 -19.03 -7.84 -2.46
N ILE A 149 -18.99 -8.88 -1.64
CA ILE A 149 -20.08 -9.87 -1.58
C ILE A 149 -21.36 -9.26 -1.01
N LYS A 150 -21.26 -8.43 0.04
CA LYS A 150 -22.43 -7.80 0.67
C LYS A 150 -23.21 -6.91 -0.29
N TYR A 151 -22.50 -6.16 -1.14
CA TYR A 151 -23.11 -5.16 -2.04
C TYR A 151 -23.04 -5.53 -3.53
N ASN A 152 -22.58 -6.74 -3.85
CA ASN A 152 -22.38 -7.25 -5.21
C ASN A 152 -21.49 -6.34 -6.08
N TYR A 153 -20.35 -5.87 -5.53
CA TYR A 153 -19.39 -5.03 -6.25
C TYR A 153 -18.31 -5.86 -6.93
N ALA A 154 -17.86 -5.41 -8.10
CA ALA A 154 -16.75 -6.02 -8.82
C ALA A 154 -15.41 -5.65 -8.16
N TYR A 155 -14.61 -6.66 -7.80
CA TYR A 155 -13.31 -6.46 -7.14
C TYR A 155 -12.19 -7.35 -7.69
N LYS A 156 -12.53 -8.54 -8.21
CA LYS A 156 -11.56 -9.57 -8.61
C LYS A 156 -10.51 -9.08 -9.62
N ARG A 157 -10.94 -8.33 -10.65
CA ARG A 157 -10.02 -7.81 -11.67
C ARG A 157 -8.95 -6.89 -11.08
N TYR A 158 -9.34 -6.06 -10.11
CA TYR A 158 -8.44 -5.11 -9.47
C TYR A 158 -7.46 -5.82 -8.54
N LEU A 159 -7.94 -6.79 -7.75
CA LEU A 159 -7.06 -7.62 -6.92
C LEU A 159 -6.11 -8.46 -7.76
N LEU A 160 -6.54 -8.95 -8.93
CA LEU A 160 -5.67 -9.67 -9.86
C LEU A 160 -4.53 -8.78 -10.37
N THR A 161 -4.82 -7.54 -10.77
CA THR A 161 -3.79 -6.57 -11.14
C THR A 161 -2.77 -6.37 -10.03
N SER A 162 -3.23 -6.15 -8.78
CA SER A 162 -2.31 -6.01 -7.65
C SER A 162 -1.54 -7.29 -7.34
N ALA A 163 -2.18 -8.46 -7.47
CA ALA A 163 -1.54 -9.75 -7.23
C ALA A 163 -0.42 -10.04 -8.23
N ILE A 164 -0.58 -9.64 -9.50
CA ILE A 164 0.49 -9.75 -10.52
C ILE A 164 1.68 -8.89 -10.10
N GLY A 165 1.45 -7.63 -9.70
CA GLY A 165 2.51 -6.77 -9.16
C GLY A 165 3.22 -7.40 -7.97
N GLY A 166 2.46 -7.94 -7.00
CA GLY A 166 2.98 -8.66 -5.83
C GLY A 166 3.83 -9.87 -6.18
N ALA A 167 3.36 -10.69 -7.12
CA ALA A 167 4.11 -11.86 -7.57
C ALA A 167 5.44 -11.45 -8.25
N CYS A 168 5.43 -10.40 -9.08
CA CYS A 168 6.63 -9.86 -9.70
C CYS A 168 7.67 -9.39 -8.68
N TRP A 169 7.24 -8.69 -7.63
CA TRP A 169 8.13 -8.30 -6.52
C TRP A 169 8.72 -9.51 -5.78
N VAL A 170 7.90 -10.50 -5.43
CA VAL A 170 8.41 -11.72 -4.77
C VAL A 170 9.46 -12.42 -5.65
N ILE A 171 9.21 -12.52 -6.95
CA ILE A 171 10.15 -13.13 -7.91
C ILE A 171 11.45 -12.33 -8.00
N SER A 172 11.40 -10.99 -8.02
CA SER A 172 12.62 -10.15 -8.02
C SER A 172 13.45 -10.39 -6.76
N GLU A 173 12.79 -10.42 -5.60
CA GLU A 173 13.49 -10.50 -4.33
C GLU A 173 14.03 -11.88 -3.98
N VAL A 174 13.39 -12.96 -4.47
CA VAL A 174 13.85 -14.34 -4.21
C VAL A 174 14.94 -14.79 -5.20
N HIS A 175 14.77 -14.55 -6.50
CA HIS A 175 15.66 -15.12 -7.52
C HIS A 175 16.79 -14.19 -7.96
N CYS A 176 16.65 -12.90 -7.70
CA CYS A 176 17.55 -11.81 -8.06
C CYS A 176 18.64 -12.05 -9.13
N THR A 177 18.36 -11.54 -10.32
CA THR A 177 19.21 -11.58 -11.52
C THR A 177 19.05 -10.27 -12.29
N GLU A 178 19.92 -10.02 -13.28
CA GLU A 178 19.81 -8.86 -14.18
C GLU A 178 18.44 -8.73 -14.87
N THR A 179 17.74 -9.86 -15.07
CA THR A 179 16.40 -9.88 -15.66
C THR A 179 15.31 -9.72 -14.59
N THR A 180 15.42 -10.41 -13.47
CA THR A 180 14.35 -10.42 -12.46
C THR A 180 14.31 -9.14 -11.61
N LYS A 181 15.35 -8.29 -11.63
CA LYS A 181 15.34 -7.00 -10.92
C LYS A 181 14.16 -6.09 -11.28
N TYR A 182 13.65 -6.19 -12.51
CA TYR A 182 12.50 -5.41 -12.97
C TYR A 182 11.16 -5.87 -12.36
N GLY A 183 11.12 -6.97 -11.59
CA GLY A 183 9.92 -7.36 -10.87
C GLY A 183 9.46 -6.31 -9.85
N HIS A 184 10.40 -5.63 -9.19
CA HIS A 184 10.11 -4.52 -8.28
C HIS A 184 9.60 -3.29 -9.06
N VAL A 185 10.17 -3.01 -10.22
CA VAL A 185 9.62 -2.00 -11.15
C VAL A 185 8.16 -2.29 -11.46
N VAL A 186 7.82 -3.51 -11.89
CA VAL A 186 6.45 -3.91 -12.22
C VAL A 186 5.52 -3.75 -11.00
N TRP A 187 6.03 -3.99 -9.79
CA TRP A 187 5.30 -3.74 -8.56
C TRP A 187 4.89 -2.28 -8.38
N HIS A 188 5.77 -1.30 -8.62
CA HIS A 188 5.44 0.13 -8.54
C HIS A 188 4.28 0.53 -9.47
N PHE A 189 4.11 -0.17 -10.58
CA PHE A 189 2.98 0.04 -11.48
C PHE A 189 1.73 -0.72 -11.03
N MET A 190 1.81 -2.05 -11.00
CA MET A 190 0.61 -2.91 -10.96
C MET A 190 0.01 -3.02 -9.57
N PHE A 191 0.84 -3.07 -8.52
CA PHE A 191 0.35 -3.22 -7.15
C PHE A 191 -0.55 -2.05 -6.73
N PRO A 192 -0.09 -0.79 -6.77
CA PRO A 192 -0.92 0.35 -6.40
C PRO A 192 -2.01 0.65 -7.43
N LEU A 193 -1.81 0.39 -8.73
CA LEU A 193 -2.86 0.60 -9.75
C LEU A 193 -4.12 -0.21 -9.44
N GLY A 194 -3.98 -1.51 -9.15
CA GLY A 194 -5.12 -2.37 -8.85
C GLY A 194 -5.90 -1.87 -7.64
N PHE A 195 -5.21 -1.59 -6.53
CA PHE A 195 -5.86 -1.05 -5.33
C PHE A 195 -6.47 0.33 -5.57
N TYR A 196 -5.81 1.21 -6.33
CA TYR A 196 -6.32 2.56 -6.59
C TYR A 196 -7.60 2.53 -7.43
N GLN A 197 -7.65 1.72 -8.50
CA GLN A 197 -8.86 1.53 -9.29
C GLN A 197 -10.01 0.97 -8.46
N LEU A 198 -9.71 0.02 -7.57
CA LEU A 198 -10.70 -0.52 -6.63
C LEU A 198 -11.24 0.54 -5.68
N ILE A 199 -10.37 1.39 -5.13
CA ILE A 199 -10.76 2.50 -4.25
C ILE A 199 -11.67 3.48 -4.98
N MET A 200 -11.37 3.82 -6.24
CA MET A 200 -12.20 4.72 -7.04
C MET A 200 -13.60 4.14 -7.31
N GLU A 201 -13.67 2.84 -7.60
CA GLU A 201 -14.95 2.13 -7.75
C GLU A 201 -15.74 2.13 -6.43
N PHE A 202 -15.07 1.87 -5.32
CA PHE A 202 -15.69 1.86 -4.00
C PHE A 202 -16.14 3.25 -3.55
N ASP A 203 -15.41 4.30 -3.88
CA ASP A 203 -15.82 5.70 -3.64
C ASP A 203 -17.11 6.03 -4.38
N LYS A 204 -17.19 5.69 -5.67
CA LYS A 204 -18.39 5.89 -6.49
C LYS A 204 -19.59 5.18 -5.87
N ASN A 205 -19.43 3.91 -5.51
CA ASN A 205 -20.48 3.11 -4.90
C ASN A 205 -20.91 3.64 -3.52
N TYR A 206 -19.95 4.05 -2.70
CA TYR A 206 -20.22 4.64 -1.39
C TYR A 206 -21.03 5.93 -1.48
N ARG A 207 -20.74 6.78 -2.47
CA ARG A 207 -21.53 8.00 -2.71
C ARG A 207 -22.94 7.67 -3.19
N GLY A 208 -23.09 6.72 -4.12
CA GLY A 208 -24.41 6.25 -4.55
C GLY A 208 -25.27 5.73 -3.38
N MET A 209 -24.67 5.02 -2.43
CA MET A 209 -25.38 4.59 -1.21
C MET A 209 -25.81 5.77 -0.33
N LYS A 210 -25.01 6.83 -0.22
CA LYS A 210 -25.37 8.03 0.54
C LYS A 210 -26.50 8.80 -0.11
N ASP A 211 -26.41 8.99 -1.43
CA ASP A 211 -27.38 9.76 -2.20
C ASP A 211 -28.75 9.06 -2.21
N ALA A 212 -28.80 7.74 -2.03
CA ALA A 212 -30.06 6.97 -1.96
C ALA A 212 -30.80 7.09 -0.61
N ILE A 213 -30.17 7.65 0.44
CA ILE A 213 -30.76 7.80 1.79
C ILE A 213 -31.14 9.26 2.09
N LEU A 214 -30.60 10.21 1.32
CA LEU A 214 -30.90 11.64 1.41
C LEU A 214 -32.11 11.99 0.53
#